data_AF-A0A260AJ52-F1
#
_entry.id   AF-A0A260AJ52-F1
#
_cell.length_a   1.000
_cell.length_b   1.000
_cell.length_c   1.000
_cell.angle_alpha   90.00
_cell.angle_beta   90.00
_cell.angle_gamma   90.00
#
_symmetry.space_group_name_H-M   'P 1'
#
loop_
_entity.id
_entity.type
_entity.pdbx_description
1 polymer ?
#
loop_
_entity_poly.entity_id
_entity_poly.type
_entity_poly.pdbx_seq_one_letter_code
_entity_poly.pdbx_strand_id
1 'polypeptide(L)'
;MSVRGTAAAVVGGTAAALMLFTAAPAGADTPVAEPDSFTSAFTAMATPDQVLNGEGVATPGQPGAMGTFTLRINSDLDIVCYDIALDGVTGDYMSPAKTATHLHQAAAGAAGPPRLAFPNPTPIGDGPRTSSGCMQGPFTTGLTPAGASADSGTGFTLDQIEANPAGFAADTHTVDFSAGAVRGQLTQIPVGSVATGGGGAALAAASDSASSSAVPVVGAVALGAIVLGATAIAGATLVARRSGTARS
;
A
#
# COMPACT_ATOMS: atom_id res chain seq x y z
N MET A 1 64.46 -56.97 -35.73
CA MET A 1 63.08 -56.72 -35.27
C MET A 1 62.55 -55.45 -35.94
N SER A 2 61.36 -55.55 -36.50
CA SER A 2 60.56 -54.48 -37.11
C SER A 2 60.04 -53.51 -36.04
N VAL A 3 60.09 -52.20 -36.25
CA VAL A 3 59.02 -51.27 -35.84
C VAL A 3 58.92 -50.12 -36.86
N ARG A 4 57.69 -49.90 -37.32
CA ARG A 4 57.24 -48.95 -38.32
C ARG A 4 57.27 -47.51 -37.80
N GLY A 5 57.51 -46.55 -38.69
CA GLY A 5 57.15 -45.16 -38.46
C GLY A 5 55.65 -44.91 -38.69
N THR A 6 55.09 -43.94 -37.98
CA THR A 6 53.79 -43.34 -38.30
C THR A 6 53.78 -41.89 -37.84
N ALA A 7 53.45 -41.00 -38.79
CA ALA A 7 53.35 -39.57 -38.64
C ALA A 7 52.21 -39.16 -37.70
N ALA A 8 52.43 -38.13 -36.89
CA ALA A 8 51.39 -37.45 -36.14
C ALA A 8 50.75 -36.36 -37.02
N ALA A 9 49.47 -36.54 -37.36
CA ALA A 9 48.64 -35.53 -38.00
C ALA A 9 48.11 -34.56 -36.94
N VAL A 10 48.35 -33.27 -37.13
CA VAL A 10 47.74 -32.20 -36.33
C VAL A 10 46.38 -31.88 -36.95
N VAL A 11 45.30 -32.26 -36.26
CA VAL A 11 43.94 -31.84 -36.61
C VAL A 11 43.60 -30.65 -35.71
N GLY A 12 43.54 -29.45 -36.30
CA GLY A 12 43.03 -28.26 -35.65
C GLY A 12 41.53 -28.36 -35.46
N GLY A 13 41.07 -28.51 -34.22
CA GLY A 13 39.67 -28.38 -33.84
C GLY A 13 39.40 -26.97 -33.36
N THR A 14 38.60 -26.21 -34.10
CA THR A 14 38.02 -24.94 -33.65
C THR A 14 37.00 -25.24 -32.55
N ALA A 15 37.37 -24.97 -31.30
CA ALA A 15 36.45 -25.02 -30.18
C ALA A 15 35.45 -23.85 -30.30
N ALA A 16 34.27 -24.13 -30.88
CA ALA A 16 33.14 -23.22 -30.78
C ALA A 16 32.65 -23.23 -29.32
N ALA A 17 33.07 -22.23 -28.55
CA ALA A 17 32.58 -22.00 -27.21
C ALA A 17 31.09 -21.62 -27.28
N LEU A 18 30.22 -22.59 -27.00
CA LEU A 18 28.79 -22.40 -26.87
C LEU A 18 28.56 -21.61 -25.56
N MET A 19 28.47 -20.29 -25.65
CA MET A 19 28.08 -19.46 -24.50
C MET A 19 26.61 -19.71 -24.19
N LEU A 20 26.35 -20.51 -23.15
CA LEU A 20 25.04 -20.63 -22.52
C LEU A 20 24.74 -19.32 -21.79
N PHE A 21 23.99 -18.43 -22.43
CA PHE A 21 23.37 -17.31 -21.75
C PHE A 21 22.23 -17.87 -20.88
N THR A 22 22.46 -18.03 -19.57
CA THR A 22 21.37 -18.17 -18.61
C THR A 22 20.67 -16.82 -18.53
N ALA A 23 19.53 -16.68 -19.20
CA ALA A 23 18.64 -15.55 -18.97
C ALA A 23 18.25 -15.58 -17.48
N ALA A 24 18.73 -14.60 -16.70
CA ALA A 24 18.11 -14.30 -15.42
C ALA A 24 16.62 -14.05 -15.69
N PRO A 25 15.69 -14.53 -14.84
CA PRO A 25 14.28 -14.25 -15.04
C PRO A 25 14.10 -12.73 -15.02
N ALA A 26 13.77 -12.17 -16.19
CA ALA A 26 13.43 -10.77 -16.32
C ALA A 26 12.13 -10.53 -15.53
N GLY A 27 12.12 -9.56 -14.64
CA GLY A 27 10.86 -8.96 -14.16
C GLY A 27 10.43 -9.24 -12.72
N ALA A 28 11.30 -9.62 -11.78
CA ALA A 28 10.87 -9.69 -10.38
C ALA A 28 10.60 -8.27 -9.82
N ASP A 29 9.34 -7.95 -9.51
CA ASP A 29 8.92 -6.72 -8.81
C ASP A 29 9.47 -5.41 -9.40
N THR A 30 9.38 -5.27 -10.72
CA THR A 30 10.06 -4.17 -11.43
C THR A 30 9.32 -2.85 -11.23
N PRO A 31 9.98 -1.77 -10.78
CA PRO A 31 9.35 -0.44 -10.73
C PRO A 31 8.91 0.00 -12.13
N VAL A 32 7.66 0.44 -12.24
CA VAL A 32 7.05 0.89 -13.51
C VAL A 32 6.32 2.21 -13.31
N ALA A 33 5.99 2.88 -14.42
CA ALA A 33 5.05 4.00 -14.39
C ALA A 33 3.64 3.50 -14.03
N GLU A 34 2.81 4.41 -13.52
CA GLU A 34 1.40 4.14 -13.29
C GLU A 34 0.69 3.80 -14.62
N PRO A 35 -0.14 2.74 -14.67
CA PRO A 35 -0.87 2.38 -15.88
C PRO A 35 -2.07 3.32 -16.13
N ASP A 36 -2.57 3.36 -17.36
CA ASP A 36 -3.69 4.24 -17.75
C ASP A 36 -5.03 3.88 -17.08
N SER A 37 -5.15 2.67 -16.52
CA SER A 37 -6.36 2.19 -15.87
C SER A 37 -6.07 1.17 -14.79
N PHE A 38 -7.02 0.99 -13.88
CA PHE A 38 -7.00 -0.01 -12.82
C PHE A 38 -8.23 -0.91 -12.94
N THR A 39 -8.03 -2.21 -12.78
CA THR A 39 -9.08 -3.23 -12.71
C THR A 39 -9.75 -3.20 -11.33
N SER A 40 -9.01 -2.87 -10.28
CA SER A 40 -9.52 -2.86 -8.91
C SER A 40 -8.70 -1.96 -7.97
N ALA A 41 -9.26 -1.70 -6.78
CA ALA A 41 -8.56 -1.02 -5.70
C ALA A 41 -8.96 -1.62 -4.35
N PHE A 42 -7.99 -1.64 -3.41
CA PHE A 42 -8.13 -2.21 -2.09
C PHE A 42 -7.47 -1.33 -1.03
N THR A 43 -7.93 -1.44 0.21
CA THR A 43 -7.24 -0.85 1.36
C THR A 43 -7.16 -1.85 2.52
N ALA A 44 -6.07 -1.80 3.28
CA ALA A 44 -5.99 -2.38 4.63
C ALA A 44 -5.71 -1.27 5.65
N MET A 45 -6.56 -1.22 6.67
CA MET A 45 -6.32 -0.45 7.89
C MET A 45 -5.64 -1.39 8.89
N ALA A 46 -4.33 -1.23 9.05
CA ALA A 46 -3.50 -2.07 9.87
C ALA A 46 -3.36 -1.53 11.28
N THR A 47 -3.56 -2.38 12.28
CA THR A 47 -3.47 -2.03 13.69
C THR A 47 -2.68 -3.06 14.48
N PRO A 48 -2.21 -2.73 15.70
CA PRO A 48 -1.35 -3.60 16.49
C PRO A 48 -2.06 -4.84 17.04
N ASP A 49 -3.38 -4.79 17.20
CA ASP A 49 -4.21 -5.85 17.77
C ASP A 49 -4.56 -6.97 16.77
N GLN A 50 -4.28 -6.75 15.48
CA GLN A 50 -4.53 -7.73 14.42
C GLN A 50 -3.31 -8.60 14.11
N VAL A 51 -2.16 -8.37 14.75
CA VAL A 51 -0.89 -9.05 14.48
C VAL A 51 -0.94 -10.52 14.93
N LEU A 52 -0.42 -11.39 14.07
CA LEU A 52 -0.26 -12.83 14.32
C LEU A 52 1.20 -13.21 14.08
N ASN A 53 1.74 -14.12 14.87
CA ASN A 53 3.04 -14.71 14.56
C ASN A 53 2.92 -15.75 13.41
N GLY A 54 4.04 -16.33 12.99
CA GLY A 54 4.08 -17.33 11.92
C GLY A 54 3.27 -18.61 12.17
N GLU A 55 2.85 -18.87 13.42
CA GLU A 55 2.00 -20.00 13.81
C GLU A 55 0.50 -19.64 13.83
N GLY A 56 0.15 -18.39 13.52
CA GLY A 56 -1.22 -17.88 13.58
C GLY A 56 -1.67 -17.50 15.00
N VAL A 57 -0.75 -17.37 15.95
CA VAL A 57 -1.06 -16.97 17.32
C VAL A 57 -1.07 -15.45 17.43
N ALA A 58 -2.15 -14.89 17.96
CA ALA A 58 -2.27 -13.46 18.26
C ALA A 58 -1.09 -12.98 19.10
N THR A 59 -0.38 -11.99 18.58
CA THR A 59 0.85 -11.45 19.17
C THR A 59 0.73 -9.94 19.22
N PRO A 60 1.10 -9.27 20.32
CA PRO A 60 1.00 -7.81 20.39
C PRO A 60 1.85 -7.14 19.31
N GLY A 61 1.24 -6.27 18.50
CA GLY A 61 1.96 -5.31 17.67
C GLY A 61 2.43 -4.08 18.45
N GLN A 62 2.92 -3.07 17.73
CA GLN A 62 3.46 -1.85 18.31
C GLN A 62 2.37 -0.94 18.90
N PRO A 63 2.32 -0.70 20.22
CA PRO A 63 1.28 0.14 20.82
C PRO A 63 1.21 1.54 20.20
N GLY A 64 0.01 1.97 19.83
CA GLY A 64 -0.23 3.29 19.24
C GLY A 64 0.14 3.42 17.76
N ALA A 65 0.72 2.38 17.15
CA ALA A 65 1.00 2.38 15.71
C ALA A 65 -0.26 2.08 14.90
N MET A 66 -0.31 2.60 13.68
CA MET A 66 -1.31 2.26 12.67
C MET A 66 -0.69 2.32 11.28
N GLY A 67 -1.31 1.62 10.34
CA GLY A 67 -0.91 1.65 8.93
C GLY A 67 -2.11 1.74 8.00
N THR A 68 -1.95 2.44 6.89
CA THR A 68 -2.89 2.43 5.77
C THR A 68 -2.14 1.91 4.55
N PHE A 69 -2.65 0.84 3.95
CA PHE A 69 -2.10 0.24 2.74
C PHE A 69 -3.15 0.35 1.65
N THR A 70 -2.93 1.24 0.70
CA THR A 70 -3.85 1.44 -0.42
C THR A 70 -3.22 0.85 -1.67
N LEU A 71 -3.90 -0.12 -2.28
CA LEU A 71 -3.44 -0.83 -3.46
C LEU A 71 -4.39 -0.57 -4.61
N ARG A 72 -3.86 -0.14 -5.75
CA ARG A 72 -4.58 -0.06 -7.02
C ARG A 72 -3.96 -1.07 -7.96
N ILE A 73 -4.78 -1.96 -8.50
CA ILE A 73 -4.33 -3.11 -9.27
C ILE A 73 -4.81 -2.95 -10.70
N ASN A 74 -3.94 -3.26 -11.64
CA ASN A 74 -4.29 -3.63 -12.99
C ASN A 74 -3.79 -5.06 -13.20
N SER A 75 -4.69 -6.03 -13.02
CA SER A 75 -4.37 -7.44 -13.09
C SER A 75 -4.08 -7.91 -14.52
N ASP A 76 -4.70 -7.30 -15.54
CA ASP A 76 -4.40 -7.56 -16.94
C ASP A 76 -2.94 -7.26 -17.32
N LEU A 77 -2.31 -6.30 -16.63
CA LEU A 77 -0.91 -5.91 -16.81
C LEU A 77 0.04 -6.47 -15.75
N ASP A 78 -0.50 -7.18 -14.73
CA ASP A 78 0.21 -7.56 -13.51
C ASP A 78 0.91 -6.37 -12.81
N ILE A 79 0.26 -5.20 -12.77
CA ILE A 79 0.79 -3.99 -12.12
C ILE A 79 -0.01 -3.69 -10.85
N VAL A 80 0.71 -3.47 -9.74
CA VAL A 80 0.15 -2.90 -8.52
C VAL A 80 0.81 -1.55 -8.23
N CYS A 81 -0.01 -0.52 -8.05
CA CYS A 81 0.39 0.76 -7.50
C CYS A 81 -0.01 0.83 -6.03
N TYR A 82 0.94 1.14 -5.17
CA TYR A 82 0.75 1.19 -3.72
C TYR A 82 0.95 2.60 -3.19
N ASP A 83 0.18 2.93 -2.16
CA ASP A 83 0.38 4.08 -1.28
C ASP A 83 0.23 3.57 0.16
N ILE A 84 1.35 3.56 0.88
CA ILE A 84 1.48 3.01 2.21
C ILE A 84 1.91 4.13 3.14
N ALA A 85 1.18 4.32 4.22
CA ALA A 85 1.51 5.26 5.30
C ALA A 85 1.47 4.53 6.63
N LEU A 86 2.51 4.71 7.44
CA LEU A 86 2.61 4.15 8.79
C LEU A 86 2.76 5.31 9.78
N ASP A 87 1.86 5.40 10.75
CA ASP A 87 1.93 6.37 11.84
C ASP A 87 2.22 5.64 13.15
N GLY A 88 3.09 6.22 13.98
CA GLY A 88 3.49 5.63 15.26
C GLY A 88 4.36 4.36 15.18
N VAL A 89 4.72 3.86 13.99
CA VAL A 89 5.71 2.76 13.82
C VAL A 89 7.13 3.29 14.04
N THR A 90 7.90 2.68 14.95
CA THR A 90 9.25 3.13 15.33
C THR A 90 10.28 2.01 15.19
N GLY A 91 11.57 2.37 15.29
CA GLY A 91 12.67 1.42 15.18
C GLY A 91 12.98 1.02 13.73
N ASP A 92 14.07 0.27 13.57
CA ASP A 92 14.53 -0.18 12.27
C ASP A 92 13.66 -1.31 11.74
N TYR A 93 13.54 -1.39 10.42
CA TYR A 93 12.85 -2.50 9.75
C TYR A 93 13.65 -3.79 9.88
N MET A 94 12.94 -4.91 10.08
CA MET A 94 13.55 -6.23 10.10
C MET A 94 12.59 -7.26 9.54
N SER A 95 13.07 -8.14 8.67
CA SER A 95 12.28 -9.21 8.09
C SER A 95 13.18 -10.29 7.46
N PRO A 96 12.76 -11.55 7.44
CA PRO A 96 13.40 -12.60 6.64
C PRO A 96 13.23 -12.40 5.11
N ALA A 97 12.20 -11.68 4.68
CA ALA A 97 11.97 -11.29 3.29
C ALA A 97 12.83 -10.06 2.92
N LYS A 98 12.89 -9.72 1.63
CA LYS A 98 13.74 -8.64 1.08
C LYS A 98 13.43 -7.25 1.65
N THR A 99 12.18 -7.01 2.07
CA THR A 99 11.75 -5.83 2.84
C THR A 99 10.96 -6.29 4.05
N ALA A 100 10.45 -5.38 4.87
CA ALA A 100 9.66 -5.66 6.07
C ALA A 100 8.20 -5.23 5.95
N THR A 101 7.75 -4.89 4.74
CA THR A 101 6.40 -4.39 4.44
C THR A 101 5.81 -5.30 3.38
N HIS A 102 4.77 -6.07 3.71
CA HIS A 102 4.32 -7.16 2.85
C HIS A 102 2.82 -7.19 2.64
N LEU A 103 2.42 -7.96 1.63
CA LEU A 103 1.11 -8.57 1.53
C LEU A 103 1.23 -10.08 1.70
N HIS A 104 0.52 -10.62 2.67
CA HIS A 104 0.37 -12.04 2.96
C HIS A 104 -0.89 -12.59 2.31
N GLN A 105 -0.82 -13.80 1.77
CA GLN A 105 -2.02 -14.58 1.45
C GLN A 105 -2.50 -15.28 2.72
N ALA A 106 -3.30 -14.57 3.50
CA ALA A 106 -3.76 -14.95 4.83
C ALA A 106 -5.20 -14.47 5.07
N ALA A 107 -6.10 -15.39 5.37
CA ALA A 107 -7.44 -15.05 5.83
C ALA A 107 -7.41 -14.36 7.20
N ALA A 108 -8.48 -13.66 7.56
CA ALA A 108 -8.63 -13.04 8.88
C ALA A 108 -8.42 -14.07 10.00
N GLY A 109 -7.53 -13.77 10.94
CA GLY A 109 -7.20 -14.66 12.06
C GLY A 109 -6.28 -15.84 11.72
N ALA A 110 -5.76 -15.92 10.48
CA ALA A 110 -4.79 -16.94 10.07
C ALA A 110 -3.44 -16.32 9.68
N ALA A 111 -2.36 -17.07 9.90
CA ALA A 111 -1.07 -16.80 9.27
C ALA A 111 -1.05 -17.34 7.84
N GLY A 112 -0.18 -16.78 7.01
CA GLY A 112 0.03 -17.22 5.64
C GLY A 112 1.37 -16.73 5.11
N PRO A 113 1.87 -17.24 3.98
CA PRO A 113 3.13 -16.79 3.41
C PRO A 113 3.02 -15.35 2.86
N PRO A 114 4.09 -14.54 2.93
CA PRO A 114 4.15 -13.30 2.16
C PRO A 114 4.17 -13.67 0.67
N ARG A 115 3.42 -12.90 -0.13
CA ARG A 115 3.35 -13.06 -1.59
C ARG A 115 3.92 -11.89 -2.35
N LEU A 116 3.89 -10.71 -1.74
CA LEU A 116 4.37 -9.47 -2.33
C LEU A 116 5.07 -8.65 -1.25
N ALA A 117 6.23 -8.08 -1.59
CA ALA A 117 7.02 -7.27 -0.69
C ALA A 117 7.23 -5.87 -1.28
N PHE A 118 6.76 -4.85 -0.56
CA PHE A 118 6.84 -3.45 -0.94
C PHE A 118 8.13 -2.81 -0.42
N PRO A 119 8.66 -1.76 -1.07
CA PRO A 119 9.68 -0.92 -0.46
C PRO A 119 9.22 -0.42 0.91
N ASN A 120 10.12 -0.52 1.91
CA ASN A 120 9.80 -0.09 3.26
C ASN A 120 9.51 1.43 3.29
N PRO A 121 8.46 1.87 4.01
CA PRO A 121 8.17 3.29 4.16
C PRO A 121 9.31 4.10 4.77
N THR A 122 9.53 5.31 4.26
CA THR A 122 10.59 6.24 4.68
C THR A 122 10.02 7.64 4.95
N PRO A 123 10.73 8.52 5.67
CA PRO A 123 11.98 8.28 6.41
C PRO A 123 11.77 7.37 7.63
N ILE A 124 12.85 6.77 8.13
CA ILE A 124 12.86 6.14 9.46
C ILE A 124 13.10 7.28 10.47
N GLY A 125 12.20 7.46 11.43
CA GLY A 125 12.30 8.50 12.45
C GLY A 125 10.95 8.97 12.96
N ASP A 126 10.91 10.21 13.46
CA ASP A 126 9.69 10.85 13.94
C ASP A 126 8.81 11.30 12.77
N GLY A 127 7.54 10.90 12.79
CA GLY A 127 6.54 11.23 11.79
C GLY A 127 6.04 10.03 10.99
N PRO A 128 5.05 10.23 10.12
CA PRO A 128 4.52 9.15 9.31
C PRO A 128 5.57 8.68 8.32
N ARG A 129 5.80 7.36 8.25
CA ARG A 129 6.65 6.74 7.25
C ARG A 129 5.80 6.45 6.01
N THR A 130 6.25 6.82 4.82
CA THR A 130 5.48 6.61 3.59
C THR A 130 6.25 5.84 2.51
N SER A 131 5.52 5.05 1.72
CA SER A 131 6.04 4.34 0.55
C SER A 131 4.99 4.40 -0.55
N SER A 132 5.37 4.89 -1.72
CA SER A 132 4.49 4.92 -2.88
C SER A 132 5.24 4.57 -4.17
N GLY A 133 4.50 4.04 -5.13
CA GLY A 133 5.05 3.65 -6.43
C GLY A 133 4.18 2.60 -7.12
N CYS A 134 4.62 2.17 -8.30
CA CYS A 134 4.01 1.05 -9.02
C CYS A 134 5.07 0.02 -9.35
N MET A 135 4.69 -1.25 -9.27
CA MET A 135 5.56 -2.38 -9.57
C MET A 135 4.81 -3.43 -10.40
N GLN A 136 5.52 -4.01 -11.35
CA GLN A 136 5.02 -5.06 -12.22
C GLN A 136 5.57 -6.43 -11.81
N GLY A 137 4.72 -7.45 -11.91
CA GLY A 137 5.08 -8.83 -11.66
C GLY A 137 5.99 -9.45 -12.76
N PRO A 138 6.46 -10.70 -12.57
CA PRO A 138 6.20 -11.58 -11.43
C PRO A 138 6.68 -11.03 -10.09
N PHE A 139 5.94 -11.30 -9.02
CA PHE A 139 6.28 -10.79 -7.69
C PHE A 139 7.11 -11.78 -6.89
N THR A 140 8.04 -11.26 -6.10
CA THR A 140 8.91 -12.05 -5.23
C THR A 140 9.01 -11.39 -3.86
N THR A 141 9.33 -12.21 -2.87
CA THR A 141 9.54 -11.76 -1.49
C THR A 141 11.00 -11.86 -1.08
N GLY A 142 11.84 -12.57 -1.84
CA GLY A 142 13.18 -12.96 -1.42
C GLY A 142 13.18 -14.05 -0.35
N LEU A 143 12.01 -14.53 0.09
CA LEU A 143 11.88 -15.56 1.11
C LEU A 143 11.60 -16.90 0.45
N THR A 144 12.48 -17.87 0.70
CA THR A 144 12.21 -19.28 0.41
C THR A 144 11.85 -19.98 1.72
N PRO A 145 10.58 -20.36 1.94
CA PRO A 145 10.18 -21.06 3.16
C PRO A 145 10.99 -22.35 3.38
N ALA A 146 11.19 -22.74 4.64
CA ALA A 146 11.92 -23.95 4.97
C ALA A 146 11.28 -25.18 4.29
N GLY A 147 12.09 -25.95 3.54
CA GLY A 147 11.61 -27.11 2.78
C GLY A 147 10.96 -26.78 1.44
N ALA A 148 10.84 -25.51 1.05
CA ALA A 148 10.40 -25.12 -0.28
C ALA A 148 11.58 -25.04 -1.27
N SER A 149 11.29 -25.24 -2.56
CA SER A 149 12.25 -25.10 -3.66
C SER A 149 12.15 -23.77 -4.41
N ALA A 150 11.25 -22.87 -3.98
CA ALA A 150 10.93 -21.63 -4.68
C ALA A 150 10.56 -20.50 -3.70
N ASP A 151 10.68 -19.26 -4.18
CA ASP A 151 10.29 -18.04 -3.45
C ASP A 151 8.80 -18.09 -3.08
N SER A 152 8.41 -17.55 -1.93
CA SER A 152 7.02 -17.55 -1.49
C SER A 152 6.10 -16.67 -2.35
N GLY A 153 6.62 -15.76 -3.16
CA GLY A 153 5.87 -15.04 -4.21
C GLY A 153 5.67 -15.86 -5.49
N THR A 154 6.37 -16.97 -5.68
CA THR A 154 6.27 -17.78 -6.90
C THR A 154 4.83 -18.26 -7.14
N GLY A 155 4.29 -17.95 -8.32
CA GLY A 155 2.93 -18.33 -8.73
C GLY A 155 1.81 -17.45 -8.14
N PHE A 156 2.15 -16.40 -7.40
CA PHE A 156 1.19 -15.36 -7.03
C PHE A 156 0.89 -14.44 -8.23
N THR A 157 -0.38 -14.11 -8.40
CA THR A 157 -0.87 -13.14 -9.40
C THR A 157 -1.86 -12.18 -8.74
N LEU A 158 -2.00 -10.97 -9.29
CA LEU A 158 -2.90 -9.97 -8.70
C LEU A 158 -4.38 -10.38 -8.79
N ASP A 159 -4.76 -11.20 -9.78
CA ASP A 159 -6.09 -11.81 -9.88
C ASP A 159 -6.54 -12.53 -8.60
N GLN A 160 -5.59 -13.09 -7.85
CA GLN A 160 -5.91 -13.79 -6.59
C GLN A 160 -6.44 -12.82 -5.53
N ILE A 161 -5.92 -11.58 -5.49
CA ILE A 161 -6.44 -10.53 -4.62
C ILE A 161 -7.85 -10.15 -5.07
N GLU A 162 -8.06 -9.96 -6.38
CA GLU A 162 -9.36 -9.57 -6.92
C GLU A 162 -10.45 -10.62 -6.65
N ALA A 163 -10.09 -11.90 -6.75
CA ALA A 163 -10.99 -13.01 -6.49
C ALA A 163 -11.35 -13.14 -5.00
N ASN A 164 -10.44 -12.83 -4.08
CA ASN A 164 -10.67 -12.96 -2.64
C ASN A 164 -9.82 -11.98 -1.81
N PRO A 165 -10.19 -10.69 -1.73
CA PRO A 165 -9.39 -9.70 -1.01
C PRO A 165 -9.32 -9.99 0.49
N ALA A 166 -10.40 -10.53 1.08
CA ALA A 166 -10.43 -10.92 2.49
C ALA A 166 -9.45 -12.08 2.82
N GLY A 167 -8.94 -12.77 1.81
CA GLY A 167 -7.88 -13.76 1.91
C GLY A 167 -6.47 -13.18 1.95
N PHE A 168 -6.31 -11.85 2.01
CA PHE A 168 -5.01 -11.18 2.06
C PHE A 168 -4.92 -10.17 3.20
N ALA A 169 -3.72 -10.06 3.77
CA ALA A 169 -3.40 -9.15 4.86
C ALA A 169 -2.14 -8.36 4.53
N ALA A 170 -2.12 -7.08 4.85
CA ALA A 170 -0.93 -6.24 4.77
C ALA A 170 -0.35 -6.02 6.17
N ASP A 171 0.97 -5.98 6.28
CA ASP A 171 1.67 -5.76 7.54
C ASP A 171 2.99 -5.02 7.36
N THR A 172 3.57 -4.64 8.50
CA THR A 172 4.93 -4.13 8.57
C THR A 172 5.61 -4.62 9.83
N HIS A 173 6.89 -4.97 9.74
CA HIS A 173 7.71 -5.51 10.82
C HIS A 173 8.85 -4.55 11.18
N THR A 174 9.21 -4.52 12.46
CA THR A 174 10.40 -3.80 12.96
C THR A 174 11.23 -4.72 13.85
N VAL A 175 12.43 -4.31 14.22
CA VAL A 175 13.32 -5.08 15.11
C VAL A 175 12.61 -5.47 16.41
N ASP A 176 11.90 -4.53 17.03
CA ASP A 176 11.20 -4.75 18.30
C ASP A 176 9.87 -5.53 18.12
N PHE A 177 9.31 -5.52 16.91
CA PHE A 177 8.04 -6.16 16.56
C PHE A 177 8.21 -7.09 15.36
N SER A 178 9.03 -8.13 15.55
CA SER A 178 9.37 -9.11 14.50
C SER A 178 8.18 -9.92 13.99
N ALA A 179 7.14 -10.14 14.81
CA ALA A 179 5.88 -10.74 14.37
C ALA A 179 4.98 -9.77 13.56
N GLY A 180 5.28 -8.47 13.64
CA GLY A 180 4.52 -7.39 13.00
C GLY A 180 4.32 -6.23 13.97
N ALA A 181 4.67 -5.01 13.55
CA ALA A 181 4.29 -3.78 14.24
C ALA A 181 2.79 -3.47 14.04
N VAL A 182 2.28 -3.68 12.82
CA VAL A 182 0.86 -3.53 12.46
C VAL A 182 0.47 -4.59 11.43
N ARG A 183 -0.81 -4.99 11.42
CA ARG A 183 -1.39 -5.90 10.41
C ARG A 183 -2.85 -5.51 10.11
N GLY A 184 -3.32 -5.69 8.88
CA GLY A 184 -4.72 -5.44 8.51
C GLY A 184 -5.18 -6.24 7.29
N GLN A 185 -6.44 -6.68 7.24
CA GLN A 185 -6.99 -7.36 6.04
C GLN A 185 -7.29 -6.38 4.91
N LEU A 186 -7.12 -6.83 3.66
CA LEU A 186 -7.59 -6.06 2.51
C LEU A 186 -9.13 -6.04 2.44
N THR A 187 -9.64 -4.87 2.08
CA THR A 187 -11.04 -4.61 1.77
C THR A 187 -11.11 -3.86 0.45
N GLN A 188 -12.11 -4.17 -0.38
CA GLN A 188 -12.24 -3.51 -1.68
C GLN A 188 -12.76 -2.08 -1.52
N ILE A 189 -12.20 -1.16 -2.32
CA ILE A 189 -12.63 0.23 -2.42
C ILE A 189 -12.92 0.58 -3.89
N PRO A 190 -13.76 1.60 -4.18
CA PRO A 190 -14.02 2.01 -5.55
C PRO A 190 -12.74 2.42 -6.31
N VAL A 191 -12.61 1.99 -7.56
CA VAL A 191 -11.59 2.54 -8.47
C VAL A 191 -11.89 4.04 -8.66
N GLY A 192 -10.98 4.90 -8.20
CA GLY A 192 -11.16 6.36 -8.20
C GLY A 192 -11.57 7.00 -6.87
N SER A 193 -11.88 6.24 -5.80
CA SER A 193 -12.01 6.82 -4.44
C SER A 193 -10.66 7.21 -3.83
N VAL A 194 -9.59 6.89 -4.54
CA VAL A 194 -8.21 7.33 -4.33
C VAL A 194 -7.93 8.47 -5.30
N ALA A 195 -8.69 9.55 -5.16
CA ALA A 195 -8.18 10.84 -5.57
C ALA A 195 -6.91 11.06 -4.74
N THR A 196 -5.79 10.69 -5.36
CA THR A 196 -4.43 10.95 -4.95
C THR A 196 -4.38 12.33 -4.33
N GLY A 197 -3.75 12.44 -3.15
CA GLY A 197 -3.39 13.72 -2.56
C GLY A 197 -2.68 14.55 -3.63
N GLY A 198 -3.43 15.46 -4.24
CA GLY A 198 -2.97 16.34 -5.29
C GLY A 198 -1.99 17.34 -4.72
N GLY A 199 -0.72 16.93 -4.66
CA GLY A 199 0.41 17.83 -4.62
C GLY A 199 0.54 18.58 -5.95
N GLY A 200 -0.31 19.60 -6.13
CA GLY A 200 -0.06 20.73 -7.03
C GLY A 200 -0.44 20.55 -8.51
N ALA A 201 -1.70 20.88 -8.84
CA ALA A 201 -2.13 21.70 -10.00
C ALA A 201 -3.53 21.29 -10.49
N ALA A 202 -4.57 21.78 -9.80
CA ALA A 202 -5.88 22.12 -10.39
C ALA A 202 -6.84 22.68 -9.31
N LEU A 203 -6.42 23.74 -8.61
CA LEU A 203 -7.38 24.69 -8.03
C LEU A 203 -7.47 25.90 -8.98
N ALA A 204 -8.06 25.66 -10.16
CA ALA A 204 -8.63 26.69 -11.05
C ALA A 204 -9.14 26.04 -12.34
N ALA A 205 -10.28 25.34 -12.30
CA ALA A 205 -11.18 25.13 -13.45
C ALA A 205 -12.36 24.20 -13.11
N ALA A 206 -13.18 24.57 -12.11
CA ALA A 206 -14.50 23.96 -11.95
C ALA A 206 -15.45 24.88 -11.16
N SER A 207 -15.50 26.15 -11.54
CA SER A 207 -16.60 27.06 -11.18
C SER A 207 -16.63 28.18 -12.22
N ASP A 208 -16.81 27.82 -13.49
CA ASP A 208 -17.28 28.75 -14.52
C ASP A 208 -17.85 27.95 -15.69
N SER A 209 -19.06 27.44 -15.47
CA SER A 209 -19.99 27.05 -16.53
C SER A 209 -21.40 27.17 -15.99
N ALA A 210 -21.80 28.40 -15.71
CA ALA A 210 -23.19 28.82 -15.69
C ALA A 210 -23.31 30.12 -16.50
N SER A 211 -23.21 30.00 -17.82
CA SER A 211 -23.52 31.10 -18.71
C SER A 211 -25.03 31.22 -18.91
N SER A 212 -25.50 32.44 -18.64
CA SER A 212 -26.45 33.20 -19.44
C SER A 212 -27.95 32.95 -19.27
N SER A 213 -28.59 33.90 -18.60
CA SER A 213 -29.77 34.58 -19.14
C SER A 213 -29.67 36.07 -18.82
N ALA A 214 -29.50 36.87 -19.87
CA ALA A 214 -29.39 38.31 -19.82
C ALA A 214 -30.77 38.98 -19.74
N VAL A 215 -30.91 40.04 -18.93
CA VAL A 215 -31.84 41.16 -19.17
C VAL A 215 -31.19 42.43 -18.60
N PRO A 216 -30.97 43.50 -19.40
CA PRO A 216 -30.46 44.77 -18.89
C PRO A 216 -31.62 45.69 -18.50
N VAL A 217 -31.57 46.29 -17.31
CA VAL A 217 -32.37 47.48 -16.99
C VAL A 217 -31.46 48.55 -16.40
N VAL A 218 -31.38 49.65 -17.14
CA VAL A 218 -30.78 50.93 -16.78
C VAL A 218 -31.63 51.58 -15.70
N GLY A 219 -31.02 52.07 -14.61
CA GLY A 219 -31.75 52.82 -13.59
C GLY A 219 -30.85 53.33 -12.47
N ALA A 220 -30.44 54.59 -12.59
CA ALA A 220 -29.71 55.33 -11.56
C ALA A 220 -30.63 55.71 -10.37
N VAL A 221 -29.98 56.29 -9.35
CA VAL A 221 -30.48 57.21 -8.31
C VAL A 221 -30.91 56.58 -6.96
N ALA A 222 -30.14 56.90 -5.90
CA ALA A 222 -30.60 57.65 -4.72
C ALA A 222 -29.90 57.22 -3.42
N LEU A 223 -29.22 58.19 -2.80
CA LEU A 223 -28.85 58.17 -1.38
C LEU A 223 -30.12 58.11 -0.51
N GLY A 224 -30.09 57.34 0.58
CA GLY A 224 -31.16 57.34 1.59
C GLY A 224 -30.69 56.71 2.90
N ALA A 225 -30.78 57.48 3.97
CA ALA A 225 -30.20 57.26 5.28
C ALA A 225 -31.01 56.31 6.20
N ILE A 226 -30.30 55.69 7.15
CA ILE A 226 -30.61 55.44 8.58
C ILE A 226 -32.05 54.99 8.94
N VAL A 227 -32.20 53.77 9.47
CA VAL A 227 -33.10 53.46 10.60
C VAL A 227 -32.49 52.36 11.49
N LEU A 228 -32.42 52.65 12.80
CA LEU A 228 -32.09 51.77 13.92
C LEU A 228 -33.10 50.62 14.08
N GLY A 229 -32.63 49.42 14.44
CA GLY A 229 -33.51 48.32 14.82
C GLY A 229 -32.80 47.23 15.62
N ALA A 230 -32.58 47.47 16.91
CA ALA A 230 -32.20 46.45 17.88
C ALA A 230 -33.38 45.51 18.15
N THR A 231 -33.16 44.20 18.09
CA THR A 231 -34.00 43.21 18.79
C THR A 231 -33.12 42.19 19.48
N ALA A 232 -33.08 42.28 20.80
CA ALA A 232 -32.58 41.26 21.70
C ALA A 232 -33.67 40.20 21.91
N ILE A 233 -33.29 38.92 21.95
CA ILE A 233 -34.08 37.91 22.66
C ILE A 233 -33.13 37.16 23.59
N ALA A 234 -33.34 37.42 24.88
CA ALA A 234 -32.76 36.70 25.99
C ALA A 234 -33.42 35.32 26.13
N GLY A 235 -32.61 34.31 26.45
CA GLY A 235 -33.08 33.01 26.91
C GLY A 235 -32.12 32.47 27.96
N ALA A 236 -32.38 32.76 29.23
CA ALA A 236 -31.66 32.20 30.36
C ALA A 236 -32.64 31.63 31.39
N THR A 237 -32.12 30.67 32.15
CA THR A 237 -32.66 30.01 33.37
C THR A 237 -33.56 28.79 33.07
N LEU A 238 -33.38 27.62 33.68
CA LEU A 238 -33.18 27.36 35.11
C LEU A 238 -32.33 26.11 35.40
N VAL A 239 -31.53 26.25 36.46
CA VAL A 239 -30.86 25.21 37.24
C VAL A 239 -31.87 24.40 38.05
N ALA A 240 -31.68 23.08 38.13
CA ALA A 240 -32.19 22.28 39.25
C ALA A 240 -31.15 21.24 39.69
N ARG A 241 -30.43 21.61 40.75
CA ARG A 241 -29.56 20.75 41.56
C ARG A 241 -30.44 20.13 42.66
N ARG A 242 -30.41 18.81 42.84
CA ARG A 242 -30.87 18.18 44.08
C ARG A 242 -29.90 17.09 44.53
N SER A 243 -29.15 17.43 45.57
CA SER A 243 -28.42 16.49 46.42
C SER A 243 -29.42 15.76 47.33
N GLY A 244 -29.20 14.46 47.53
CA GLY A 244 -29.88 13.64 48.53
C GLY A 244 -28.87 12.76 49.26
N THR A 245 -28.73 13.02 50.55
CA THR A 245 -27.85 12.39 51.54
C THR A 245 -28.39 11.06 52.09
N ALA A 246 -27.44 10.12 52.30
CA ALA A 246 -27.23 9.31 53.52
C ALA A 246 -28.19 8.18 53.97
N ARG A 247 -27.51 7.08 54.36
CA ARG A 247 -27.76 6.09 55.44
C ARG A 247 -28.80 4.98 55.25
N SER A 248 -28.32 3.75 55.21
CA SER A 248 -28.30 2.84 56.37
C SER A 248 -27.08 1.93 56.29
#